data_AF-A0A2M7GZK5-F1
#
_entry.id   AF-A0A2M7GZK5-F1
#
_cell.length_a   1.000
_cell.length_b   1.000
_cell.length_c   1.000
_cell.angle_alpha   90.00
_cell.angle_beta   90.00
_cell.angle_gamma   90.00
#
_symmetry.space_group_name_H-M   'P 1'
#
loop_
_entity.id
_entity.type
_entity.pdbx_description
1 polymer ?
#
loop_
_entity_poly.entity_id
_entity_poly.type
_entity_poly.pdbx_seq_one_letter_code
_entity_poly.pdbx_strand_id
1 'polypeptide(L)'
;DGVQVNRLKVIDKGEKARERIQEFKAKMPLVIGHNRDDLGMIKMVKEKNGLVLGFNPSREVAKQCDIIVSAKDWQPLAEYLQPLLGNER
;
A
#
# COMPACT_ATOMS: atom_id res chain seq x y z
N ASP A 1 17.89 -38.59 -0.13
CA ASP A 1 18.11 -37.31 0.59
C ASP A 1 17.67 -36.13 -0.25
N GLY A 2 16.37 -35.88 -0.30
CA GLY A 2 15.78 -34.76 -1.02
C GLY A 2 15.40 -33.66 -0.03
N VAL A 3 16.25 -32.64 0.12
CA VAL A 3 15.93 -31.46 0.94
C VAL A 3 14.79 -30.72 0.25
N GLN A 4 13.57 -30.83 0.78
CA GLN A 4 12.48 -29.91 0.43
C GLN A 4 12.83 -28.53 0.99
N VAL A 5 13.43 -27.70 0.14
CA VAL A 5 13.61 -26.29 0.42
C VAL A 5 12.22 -25.67 0.43
N ASN A 6 11.70 -25.38 1.63
CA ASN A 6 10.44 -24.70 1.84
C ASN A 6 10.56 -23.28 1.29
N ARG A 7 10.29 -23.11 -0.02
CA ARG A 7 10.25 -21.79 -0.67
C ARG A 7 9.10 -21.02 -0.04
N LEU A 8 9.40 -20.15 0.92
CA LEU A 8 8.50 -19.09 1.34
C LEU A 8 7.99 -18.43 0.07
N LYS A 9 6.67 -18.55 -0.17
CA LYS A 9 6.02 -18.02 -1.36
C LYS A 9 6.16 -16.50 -1.28
N VAL A 10 7.09 -15.92 -2.04
CA VAL A 10 7.24 -14.47 -2.16
C VAL A 10 5.89 -13.95 -2.66
N ILE A 11 5.16 -13.27 -1.80
CA ILE A 11 3.86 -12.70 -2.13
C ILE A 11 4.14 -11.49 -3.01
N ASP A 12 3.68 -11.51 -4.26
CA ASP A 12 3.64 -10.32 -5.10
C ASP A 12 2.54 -9.38 -4.57
N LYS A 13 2.97 -8.30 -3.88
CA LYS A 13 2.05 -7.29 -3.32
C LYS A 13 1.26 -6.57 -4.42
N GLY A 14 1.80 -6.44 -5.63
CA GLY A 14 1.11 -5.83 -6.76
C GLY A 14 -0.06 -6.68 -7.25
N GLU A 15 0.18 -7.98 -7.42
CA GLU A 15 -0.89 -8.91 -7.82
C GLU A 15 -2.02 -8.95 -6.78
N LYS A 16 -1.69 -9.06 -5.49
CA LYS A 16 -2.70 -8.98 -4.42
C LYS A 16 -3.47 -7.67 -4.41
N ALA A 17 -2.79 -6.54 -4.63
CA ALA A 17 -3.48 -5.25 -4.72
C ALA A 17 -4.48 -5.24 -5.89
N ARG A 18 -4.09 -5.77 -7.06
CA ARG A 18 -4.99 -5.92 -8.21
C ARG A 18 -6.22 -6.76 -7.87
N GLU A 19 -6.02 -7.92 -7.25
CA GLU A 19 -7.11 -8.82 -6.84
C GLU A 19 -8.10 -8.09 -5.92
N ARG A 20 -7.60 -7.41 -4.88
CA ARG A 20 -8.44 -6.69 -3.92
C ARG A 20 -9.19 -5.51 -4.55
N ILE A 21 -8.53 -4.74 -5.41
CA ILE A 21 -9.17 -3.64 -6.14
C ILE A 21 -10.36 -4.16 -6.97
N GLN A 22 -10.18 -5.31 -7.64
CA GLN A 22 -11.22 -5.94 -8.43
C GLN A 22 -12.34 -6.51 -7.56
N GLU A 23 -11.99 -7.26 -6.51
CA GLU A 23 -12.91 -7.89 -5.55
C GLU A 23 -13.88 -6.86 -4.97
N PHE A 24 -13.35 -5.75 -4.47
CA PHE A 24 -14.16 -4.70 -3.84
C PHE A 24 -14.67 -3.64 -4.84
N LYS A 25 -14.39 -3.79 -6.13
CA LYS A 25 -14.71 -2.80 -7.18
C LYS A 25 -14.28 -1.39 -6.76
N ALA A 26 -13.10 -1.28 -6.16
CA ALA A 26 -12.61 -0.03 -5.60
C ALA A 26 -12.43 1.00 -6.71
N LYS A 27 -13.21 2.09 -6.66
CA LYS A 27 -13.17 3.17 -7.66
C LYS A 27 -11.93 4.06 -7.50
N MET A 28 -11.48 4.22 -6.26
CA MET A 28 -10.31 5.01 -5.91
C MET A 28 -9.52 4.27 -4.82
N PRO A 29 -8.64 3.35 -5.22
CA PRO A 29 -7.89 2.57 -4.24
C PRO A 29 -6.86 3.42 -3.50
N LEU A 30 -6.70 3.16 -2.20
CA LEU A 30 -5.66 3.75 -1.37
C LEU A 30 -4.70 2.65 -0.93
N VAL A 31 -3.40 2.91 -1.01
CA VAL A 31 -2.38 2.03 -0.41
C VAL A 31 -1.42 2.82 0.46
N ILE A 32 -0.87 2.15 1.46
CA ILE A 32 0.17 2.68 2.33
C ILE A 32 1.45 1.87 2.08
N GLY A 33 2.50 2.54 1.60
CA GLY A 33 3.79 1.93 1.30
C GLY A 33 4.92 2.55 2.12
N HIS A 34 6.01 1.82 2.31
CA HIS A 34 7.18 2.29 3.04
C HIS A 34 8.51 1.86 2.41
N ASN A 35 8.58 0.72 1.72
CA ASN A 35 9.84 0.20 1.18
C ASN A 35 9.73 -0.28 -0.28
N ARG A 36 10.85 -0.75 -0.82
CA ARG A 36 10.96 -1.15 -2.23
C ARG A 36 10.00 -2.29 -2.60
N ASP A 37 9.66 -3.16 -1.66
CA ASP A 37 8.74 -4.28 -1.90
C ASP A 37 7.31 -3.78 -2.19
N ASP A 38 6.99 -2.54 -1.83
CA ASP A 38 5.69 -1.92 -2.07
C ASP A 38 5.57 -1.32 -3.49
N LEU A 39 6.65 -1.22 -4.26
CA LEU A 39 6.63 -0.57 -5.58
C LEU A 39 5.65 -1.24 -6.55
N GLY A 40 5.51 -2.56 -6.48
CA GLY A 40 4.53 -3.30 -7.29
C GLY A 40 3.09 -2.90 -6.96
N MET A 41 2.77 -2.79 -5.67
CA MET A 41 1.47 -2.33 -5.17
C MET A 41 1.22 -0.86 -5.54
N ILE A 42 2.21 0.01 -5.35
CA ILE A 42 2.15 1.44 -5.67
C ILE A 42 1.86 1.65 -7.16
N LYS A 43 2.58 0.93 -8.03
CA LYS A 43 2.35 0.99 -9.49
C LYS A 43 0.91 0.62 -9.83
N MET A 44 0.41 -0.49 -9.26
CA MET A 44 -0.95 -0.95 -9.51
C MET A 44 -2.03 0.06 -9.11
N VAL A 45 -1.85 0.76 -7.99
CA VAL A 45 -2.78 1.80 -7.54
C VAL A 45 -2.74 3.02 -8.45
N LYS A 46 -1.55 3.45 -8.87
CA LYS A 46 -1.40 4.57 -9.81
C LYS A 46 -2.06 4.31 -11.16
N GLU A 47 -1.97 3.09 -11.69
CA GLU A 47 -2.67 2.68 -12.92
C GLU A 47 -4.21 2.76 -12.80
N LYS A 48 -4.74 2.83 -11.58
CA LYS A 48 -6.17 2.96 -11.28
C LYS A 48 -6.55 4.35 -10.80
N ASN A 49 -5.70 5.35 -11.00
CA ASN A 49 -5.89 6.72 -10.48
C ASN A 49 -6.22 6.74 -8.99
N GLY A 50 -5.65 5.79 -8.24
CA GLY A 50 -5.77 5.75 -6.78
C GLY A 50 -4.73 6.61 -6.09
N LEU A 51 -4.73 6.55 -4.76
CA LEU A 51 -3.88 7.37 -3.90
C LEU A 51 -2.80 6.52 -3.23
N VAL A 52 -1.58 7.05 -3.20
CA VAL A 52 -0.43 6.43 -2.56
C VAL A 52 0.01 7.26 -1.37
N LEU A 53 -0.14 6.69 -0.18
CA LEU A 53 0.37 7.28 1.05
C LEU A 53 1.67 6.59 1.46
N GLY A 54 2.69 7.38 1.77
CA GLY A 54 3.95 6.91 2.33
C GLY A 54 3.98 7.10 3.84
N PHE A 55 4.11 6.03 4.63
CA PHE A 55 4.34 6.14 6.07
C PHE A 55 5.81 5.86 6.38
N ASN A 56 6.56 6.89 6.74
CA ASN A 56 8.03 6.87 6.86
C ASN A 56 8.72 6.14 5.68
N PRO A 57 8.43 6.52 4.41
CA PRO A 57 8.91 5.79 3.27
C PRO A 57 10.42 5.97 3.06
N SER A 58 11.06 4.97 2.45
CA SER A 58 12.41 5.11 1.90
C SER A 58 12.44 6.23 0.85
N ARG A 59 13.61 6.81 0.60
CA ARG A 59 13.77 7.90 -0.39
C ARG A 59 13.28 7.52 -1.80
N GLU A 60 13.41 6.24 -2.17
CA GLU A 60 12.92 5.73 -3.46
C GLU A 60 11.39 5.72 -3.51
N VAL A 61 10.75 5.21 -2.46
CA VAL A 61 9.29 5.12 -2.36
C VAL A 61 8.66 6.50 -2.19
N ALA A 62 9.29 7.40 -1.42
CA ALA A 62 8.84 8.76 -1.19
C ALA A 62 8.56 9.52 -2.49
N LYS A 63 9.38 9.31 -3.53
CA LYS A 63 9.20 9.94 -4.86
C LYS A 63 7.94 9.45 -5.59
N GLN A 64 7.37 8.33 -5.15
CA GLN A 64 6.19 7.71 -5.74
C GLN A 64 4.91 7.99 -4.93
N CYS A 65 5.03 8.53 -3.72
CA CYS A 65 3.89 8.84 -2.87
C CYS A 65 3.24 10.18 -3.25
N ASP A 66 1.92 10.26 -3.13
CA ASP A 66 1.16 11.50 -3.25
C ASP A 66 1.17 12.27 -1.91
N ILE A 67 1.16 11.53 -0.79
CA ILE A 67 1.20 12.06 0.57
C ILE A 67 2.30 11.33 1.34
N ILE A 68 3.10 12.05 2.11
CA ILE A 68 4.09 11.47 3.02
C ILE A 68 3.72 11.85 4.45
N VAL A 69 3.61 10.84 5.30
CA VAL A 69 3.44 10.97 6.74
C VAL A 69 4.73 10.52 7.41
N SER A 70 5.36 11.44 8.13
CA SER A 70 6.56 11.16 8.93
C SER A 70 6.21 11.28 10.40
N ALA A 71 6.17 10.15 11.11
CA ALA A 71 5.79 10.07 12.51
C ALA A 71 6.43 8.88 13.21
N LYS A 72 6.48 8.91 14.54
CA LYS A 72 7.07 7.83 15.35
C LYS A 72 6.23 6.54 15.32
N ASP A 73 4.92 6.69 15.18
CA ASP A 73 3.94 5.60 15.23
C ASP A 73 2.75 5.90 14.31
N TRP A 74 1.80 4.97 14.26
CA TRP A 74 0.66 5.02 13.34
C TRP A 74 -0.44 5.99 13.77
N GLN A 75 -0.38 6.57 14.97
CA GLN A 75 -1.48 7.38 15.49
C GLN A 75 -1.75 8.62 14.61
N PRO A 76 -0.73 9.40 14.18
CA PRO A 76 -0.96 10.53 13.28
C PRO A 76 -1.54 10.12 11.92
N LEU A 77 -1.22 8.93 11.41
CA LEU A 77 -1.81 8.42 10.19
C LEU A 77 -3.29 8.04 10.40
N ALA A 78 -3.62 7.39 11.51
CA ALA A 78 -4.99 7.04 11.84
C ALA A 78 -5.87 8.28 12.02
N GLU A 79 -5.37 9.30 12.74
CA GLU A 79 -6.04 10.59 12.92
C GLU A 79 -6.24 11.30 11.57
N TYR A 80 -5.25 11.25 10.66
CA TYR A 80 -5.37 11.80 9.31
C TYR A 80 -6.46 11.10 8.48
N LEU A 81 -6.58 9.78 8.58
CA LEU A 81 -7.56 8.99 7.82
C LEU A 81 -8.96 9.01 8.45
N GLN A 82 -9.09 9.31 9.74
CA GLN A 82 -10.35 9.24 10.48
C GLN A 82 -11.51 10.02 9.81
N PRO A 83 -11.33 11.28 9.34
CA PRO A 83 -12.41 12.00 8.67
C PRO A 83 -12.81 11.40 7.32
N LEU A 84 -11.90 10.66 6.67
CA LEU A 84 -12.15 10.00 5.38
C LEU A 84 -12.90 8.67 5.55
N LEU A 85 -12.73 8.01 6.70
CA LEU A 85 -13.36 6.74 7.03
C LEU A 85 -14.68 6.90 7.79
N GLY A 86 -14.88 8.04 8.46
CA GLY A 86 -15.96 8.28 9.41
C GLY A 86 -17.27 8.85 8.86
N ASN A 87 -17.47 8.89 7.54
CA ASN A 87 -18.71 9.39 6.94
C ASN A 87 -19.54 8.25 6.33
N GLU A 88 -20.01 7.33 7.16
CA GLU A 88 -21.28 6.64 6.89
C GLU A 88 -22.40 7.52 7.47
N ARG A 89 -23.03 8.32 6.61
CA ARG A 89 -24.37 8.88 6.84
C ARG A 89 -25.31 8.33 5.78
#